data_AF-A0A7C8Z8X5-F1
#
_entry.id   AF-A0A7C8Z8X5-F1
#
_cell.length_a   1.000
_cell.length_b   1.000
_cell.length_c   1.000
_cell.angle_alpha   90.00
_cell.angle_beta   90.00
_cell.angle_gamma   90.00
#
_symmetry.space_group_name_H-M   'P 1'
#
loop_
_entity.id
_entity.type
_entity.pdbx_description
1 polymer ?
#
loop_
_entity_poly.entity_id
_entity_poly.type
_entity_poly.pdbx_seq_one_letter_code
_entity_poly.pdbx_strand_id
1 'polypeptide(L)'
;KHYLVKWKGLSYLHCSWVPENEFLEAYKTLPRLKTKVNNFHRQMTSLNKSEDDYVAIRPEWTTVERILACRGDDGEKEYLVKFKELSYDECCWEFESDICAFQSEIERFYSLQSKRRKHSSIKFQDIPHDVKESQRKSKEFQQYEQSPEFLSGGSLHPYQLE
;
A
#
# COMPACT_ATOMS: atom_id res chain seq x y z
N LYS A 1 -5.59 29.22 18.06
CA LYS A 1 -5.69 28.52 16.75
C LYS A 1 -5.36 27.04 16.95
N HIS A 2 -5.55 26.20 15.95
CA HIS A 2 -5.15 24.78 15.98
C HIS A 2 -4.34 24.46 14.73
N TYR A 3 -3.46 23.47 14.83
CA TYR A 3 -2.60 22.99 13.74
C TYR A 3 -2.83 21.50 13.52
N LEU A 4 -3.05 21.08 12.28
CA LEU A 4 -3.10 19.66 11.93
C LEU A 4 -1.66 19.15 11.78
N VAL A 5 -1.29 18.13 12.56
CA VAL A 5 0.08 17.63 12.65
C VAL A 5 0.16 16.17 12.21
N LYS A 6 1.04 15.88 11.25
CA LYS A 6 1.49 14.50 10.95
C LYS A 6 2.65 14.13 11.88
N TRP A 7 2.45 13.11 12.71
CA TRP A 7 3.46 12.62 13.65
C TRP A 7 4.56 11.82 12.95
N LYS A 8 5.78 11.91 13.48
CA LYS A 8 6.91 11.15 12.94
C LYS A 8 6.73 9.67 13.27
N GLY A 9 6.83 8.81 12.26
CA GLY A 9 6.73 7.36 12.43
C GLY A 9 5.32 6.81 12.39
N LEU A 10 4.31 7.67 12.22
CA LEU A 10 2.91 7.28 12.03
C LEU A 10 2.44 7.67 10.62
N SER A 11 1.42 6.97 10.12
CA SER A 11 0.73 7.34 8.88
C SER A 11 -0.06 8.64 9.03
N TYR A 12 -0.65 9.06 7.91
CA TYR A 12 -1.60 10.16 7.87
C TYR A 12 -2.92 9.86 8.60
N LEU A 13 -3.24 8.59 8.91
CA LEU A 13 -4.43 8.22 9.70
C LEU A 13 -4.40 8.82 11.10
N HIS A 14 -3.20 8.96 11.66
CA HIS A 14 -2.98 9.44 13.02
C HIS A 14 -2.75 10.96 13.10
N CYS A 15 -3.03 11.70 12.02
CA CYS A 15 -2.95 13.15 12.07
C CYS A 15 -3.96 13.71 13.07
N SER A 16 -3.52 14.64 13.93
CA SER A 16 -4.36 15.22 14.97
C SER A 16 -4.27 16.73 15.02
N TRP A 17 -5.35 17.37 15.47
CA TRP A 17 -5.38 18.81 15.73
C TRP A 17 -4.71 19.12 17.06
N VAL A 18 -3.63 19.89 17.00
CA VAL A 18 -2.85 20.32 18.17
C VAL A 18 -3.16 21.79 18.45
N PRO A 19 -3.48 22.16 19.70
CA PRO A 19 -3.64 23.54 20.12
C PRO A 19 -2.38 24.39 19.86
N GLU A 20 -2.56 25.67 19.49
CA GLU A 20 -1.47 26.59 19.17
C GLU A 20 -0.47 26.77 20.31
N ASN A 21 -0.92 26.80 21.56
CA ASN A 21 -0.02 26.90 22.72
C ASN A 21 0.96 25.72 22.79
N GLU A 22 0.46 24.49 22.68
CA GLU A 22 1.29 23.28 22.70
C GLU A 22 2.22 23.22 21.50
N PHE A 23 1.71 23.55 20.30
CA PHE A 23 2.51 23.61 19.10
C PHE A 23 3.66 24.62 19.20
N LEU A 24 3.41 25.79 19.77
CA LEU A 24 4.43 26.83 19.95
C LEU A 24 5.50 26.41 20.96
N GLU A 25 5.15 25.70 22.02
CA GLU A 25 6.13 25.13 22.95
C GLU A 25 7.01 24.07 22.27
N ALA A 26 6.41 23.17 21.48
CA ALA A 26 7.16 22.23 20.66
C ALA A 26 8.06 22.93 19.63
N TYR A 27 7.58 24.02 19.03
CA TYR A 27 8.33 24.79 18.03
C TYR A 27 9.57 25.48 18.61
N LYS A 28 9.51 25.96 19.86
CA LYS A 28 10.65 26.55 20.57
C LYS A 28 11.71 25.50 20.93
N THR A 29 11.25 24.31 21.32
CA THR A 29 12.10 23.23 21.85
C THR A 29 12.69 22.34 20.76
N LEU A 30 12.06 22.23 19.59
CA LEU A 30 12.48 21.35 18.49
C LEU A 30 13.03 22.14 17.28
N PRO A 31 14.36 22.28 17.12
CA PRO A 31 14.95 23.03 16.01
C PRO A 31 14.55 22.51 14.62
N ARG A 32 14.34 21.20 14.49
CA ARG A 32 13.91 20.58 13.21
C ARG A 32 12.48 20.96 12.83
N LEU A 33 11.60 21.21 13.82
CA LEU A 33 10.23 21.65 13.56
C LEU A 33 10.23 23.05 12.95
N LYS A 34 11.10 23.95 13.45
CA LYS A 34 11.28 25.30 12.89
C LYS A 34 11.60 25.28 11.40
N THR A 35 12.56 24.45 10.97
CA THR A 35 12.89 24.30 9.55
C THR A 35 11.72 23.75 8.74
N LYS A 36 10.99 22.76 9.26
CA LYS A 36 9.82 22.20 8.58
C LYS A 36 8.71 23.25 8.38
N VAL A 37 8.40 24.03 9.41
CA VAL A 37 7.37 25.08 9.35
C VAL A 37 7.75 26.17 8.35
N ASN A 38 9.02 26.60 8.34
CA ASN A 38 9.48 27.59 7.35
C ASN A 38 9.37 27.06 5.90
N ASN A 39 9.67 25.78 5.68
CA ASN A 39 9.47 25.14 4.39
C ASN A 39 7.99 25.07 4.00
N PHE A 40 7.12 24.71 4.95
CA PHE A 40 5.68 24.67 4.76
C PHE A 40 5.12 26.05 4.37
N HIS A 41 5.47 27.12 5.10
CA HIS A 41 5.02 28.48 4.76
C HIS A 41 5.49 28.92 3.37
N ARG A 42 6.73 28.58 2.97
CA ARG A 42 7.22 28.85 1.62
C ARG A 42 6.41 28.12 0.55
N GLN A 43 6.12 26.83 0.76
CA GLN A 43 5.31 26.04 -0.16
C GLN A 43 3.88 26.58 -0.25
N MET A 44 3.28 26.93 0.88
CA MET A 44 1.90 27.43 0.93
C MET A 44 1.77 28.83 0.32
N THR A 45 2.79 29.69 0.45
CA THR A 45 2.85 30.98 -0.24
C THR A 45 2.88 30.81 -1.77
N SER A 46 3.55 29.77 -2.26
CA SER A 46 3.53 29.42 -3.68
C SER A 46 2.19 28.83 -4.12
N LEU A 47 1.57 27.97 -3.32
CA LEU A 47 0.27 27.36 -3.62
C LEU A 47 -0.89 28.36 -3.60
N ASN A 48 -0.89 29.32 -2.68
CA ASN A 48 -1.93 30.36 -2.61
C ASN A 48 -1.98 31.26 -3.87
N LYS A 49 -1.01 31.17 -4.79
CA LYS A 49 -1.04 31.85 -6.09
C LYS A 49 -1.81 31.09 -7.16
N SER A 50 -2.10 29.80 -6.94
CA SER A 50 -2.95 28.97 -7.79
C SER A 50 -4.18 28.59 -6.96
N GLU A 51 -5.36 29.09 -7.29
CA GLU A 51 -6.62 28.85 -6.56
C GLU A 51 -7.14 27.39 -6.62
N ASP A 52 -6.28 26.41 -6.91
CA ASP A 52 -6.67 25.01 -7.03
C ASP A 52 -6.70 24.29 -5.68
N ASP A 53 -7.87 23.72 -5.36
CA ASP A 53 -8.15 22.54 -4.53
C ASP A 53 -7.10 22.13 -3.49
N TYR A 54 -6.80 23.03 -2.53
CA TYR A 54 -5.95 22.69 -1.40
C TYR A 54 -6.71 21.78 -0.42
N VAL A 55 -6.38 20.50 -0.43
CA VAL A 55 -6.80 19.53 0.59
C VAL A 55 -5.62 19.23 1.52
N ALA A 56 -5.80 19.46 2.83
CA ALA A 56 -4.73 19.31 3.82
C ALA A 56 -4.18 17.86 3.91
N ILE A 57 -5.05 16.86 3.76
CA ILE A 57 -4.69 15.45 3.64
C ILE A 57 -5.48 14.86 2.47
N ARG A 58 -4.76 14.40 1.44
CA ARG A 58 -5.40 13.74 0.30
C ARG A 58 -6.03 12.41 0.73
N PRO A 59 -7.26 12.09 0.30
CA PRO A 59 -7.91 10.81 0.62
C PRO A 59 -7.06 9.59 0.26
N GLU A 60 -6.26 9.69 -0.80
CA GLU A 60 -5.35 8.65 -1.26
C GLU A 60 -4.29 8.30 -0.21
N TRP A 61 -3.78 9.29 0.53
CA TRP A 61 -2.73 9.10 1.54
C TRP A 61 -3.21 8.34 2.78
N THR A 62 -4.53 8.24 2.95
CA THR A 62 -5.18 7.44 4.00
C THR A 62 -5.82 6.16 3.44
N THR A 63 -5.75 5.95 2.13
CA THR A 63 -6.31 4.77 1.48
C THR A 63 -5.26 3.67 1.36
N VAL A 64 -5.57 2.47 1.86
CA VAL A 64 -4.68 1.31 1.71
C VAL A 64 -4.59 0.90 0.24
N GLU A 65 -3.37 0.81 -0.30
CA GLU A 65 -3.10 0.28 -1.63
C GLU A 65 -2.78 -1.22 -1.56
N ARG A 66 -1.97 -1.62 -0.58
CA ARG A 66 -1.48 -3.00 -0.41
C ARG A 66 -1.00 -3.29 1.02
N ILE A 67 -1.27 -4.49 1.50
CA ILE A 67 -0.65 -5.05 2.71
C ILE A 67 0.64 -5.81 2.32
N LEU A 68 1.75 -5.46 2.95
CA LEU A 68 3.08 -6.00 2.63
C LEU A 68 3.50 -7.13 3.57
N ALA A 69 3.19 -6.98 4.85
CA ALA A 69 3.53 -7.93 5.90
C ALA A 69 2.48 -7.89 7.02
N CYS A 70 2.47 -8.93 7.83
CA CYS A 70 1.65 -9.05 9.04
C CYS A 70 2.58 -9.50 10.18
N ARG A 71 2.36 -8.98 11.38
CA ARG A 71 3.01 -9.42 12.62
C ARG A 71 2.01 -9.43 13.76
N GLY A 72 2.38 -10.05 14.88
CA GLY A 72 1.52 -10.19 16.06
C GLY A 72 0.65 -11.44 16.03
N ASP A 73 0.04 -11.73 17.18
CA ASP A 73 -0.86 -12.86 17.40
C ASP A 73 -2.34 -12.42 17.32
N ASP A 74 -3.27 -13.37 17.42
CA ASP A 74 -4.71 -13.08 17.39
C ASP A 74 -5.09 -12.07 18.49
N GLY A 75 -5.61 -10.91 18.07
CA GLY A 75 -6.00 -9.79 18.94
C GLY A 75 -5.12 -8.54 18.78
N GLU A 76 -3.85 -8.71 18.47
CA GLU A 76 -2.85 -7.62 18.36
C GLU A 76 -2.16 -7.65 17.00
N LYS A 77 -2.93 -7.95 15.95
CA LYS A 77 -2.39 -8.01 14.58
C LYS A 77 -2.12 -6.62 14.06
N GLU A 78 -0.88 -6.44 13.61
CA GLU A 78 -0.44 -5.26 12.89
C GLU A 78 -0.05 -5.64 11.47
N TYR A 79 -0.37 -4.75 10.54
CA TYR A 79 -0.10 -4.92 9.13
C TYR A 79 0.84 -3.81 8.65
N LEU A 80 1.85 -4.17 7.87
CA LEU A 80 2.70 -3.19 7.20
C LEU A 80 1.97 -2.70 5.95
N VAL A 81 1.50 -1.46 6.00
CA VAL A 81 0.60 -0.87 5.01
C VAL A 81 1.36 -0.03 4.01
N LYS A 82 1.09 -0.25 2.72
CA LYS A 82 1.42 0.67 1.63
C LYS A 82 0.17 1.47 1.28
N PHE A 83 0.22 2.78 1.47
CA PHE A 83 -0.86 3.72 1.10
C PHE A 83 -0.77 4.17 -0.35
N LYS A 84 -1.89 4.59 -0.95
CA LYS A 84 -1.91 5.12 -2.32
C LYS A 84 -1.14 6.44 -2.41
N GLU A 85 -0.49 6.65 -3.55
CA GLU A 85 0.32 7.83 -3.88
C GLU A 85 1.51 8.15 -2.95
N LEU A 86 1.71 7.41 -1.86
CA LEU A 86 2.89 7.50 -1.01
C LEU A 86 3.98 6.52 -1.47
N SER A 87 5.24 6.80 -1.15
CA SER A 87 6.35 5.90 -1.45
C SER A 87 6.38 4.71 -0.47
N TYR A 88 7.19 3.69 -0.77
CA TYR A 88 7.40 2.56 0.15
C TYR A 88 8.11 2.96 1.46
N ASP A 89 8.85 4.08 1.46
CA ASP A 89 9.52 4.59 2.66
C ASP A 89 8.54 5.12 3.71
N GLU A 90 7.32 5.45 3.28
CA GLU A 90 6.24 5.92 4.16
C GLU A 90 5.32 4.77 4.63
N CYS A 91 5.67 3.52 4.34
CA CYS A 91 4.97 2.36 4.89
C CYS A 91 5.14 2.31 6.41
N CYS A 92 4.05 2.01 7.12
CA CYS A 92 4.05 1.88 8.57
C CYS A 92 3.16 0.71 9.01
N TRP A 93 3.38 0.29 10.26
CA TRP A 93 2.58 -0.74 10.90
C TRP A 93 1.30 -0.10 11.44
N GLU A 94 0.16 -0.68 11.06
CA GLU A 94 -1.17 -0.23 11.48
C GLU A 94 -1.91 -1.42 12.11
N PHE A 95 -2.71 -1.16 13.14
CA PHE A 95 -3.55 -2.18 13.75
C PHE A 95 -4.71 -2.54 12.83
N GLU A 96 -5.20 -3.77 12.95
CA GLU A 96 -6.37 -4.23 12.20
C GLU A 96 -7.60 -3.32 12.39
N SER A 97 -7.76 -2.75 13.60
CA SER A 97 -8.82 -1.79 13.90
C SER A 97 -8.73 -0.50 13.07
N ASP A 98 -7.52 -0.01 12.82
CA ASP A 98 -7.30 1.27 12.13
C ASP A 98 -7.52 1.16 10.62
N ILE A 99 -7.39 -0.06 10.08
CA ILE A 99 -7.56 -0.35 8.65
C ILE A 99 -8.77 -1.26 8.35
N CYS A 100 -9.71 -1.38 9.29
CA CYS A 100 -10.88 -2.26 9.15
C CYS A 100 -11.73 -1.97 7.90
N ALA A 101 -11.71 -0.73 7.40
CA ALA A 101 -12.40 -0.34 6.16
C ALA A 101 -11.77 -0.96 4.88
N PHE A 102 -10.57 -1.54 4.98
CA PHE A 102 -9.79 -2.11 3.88
C PHE A 102 -9.60 -3.63 4.01
N GLN A 103 -10.65 -4.31 4.50
CA GLN A 103 -10.62 -5.75 4.71
C GLN A 103 -10.32 -6.54 3.42
N SER A 104 -10.78 -6.05 2.28
CA SER A 104 -10.48 -6.64 0.96
C SER A 104 -8.99 -6.74 0.68
N GLU A 105 -8.19 -5.76 1.10
CA GLU A 105 -6.74 -5.72 0.90
C GLU A 105 -6.03 -6.71 1.83
N ILE A 106 -6.55 -6.90 3.04
CA ILE A 106 -6.10 -7.90 4.01
C ILE A 106 -6.38 -9.31 3.48
N GLU A 107 -7.61 -9.57 3.03
CA GLU A 107 -8.00 -10.84 2.41
C GLU A 107 -7.16 -11.15 1.17
N ARG A 108 -6.94 -10.16 0.31
CA ARG A 108 -6.08 -10.29 -0.87
C ARG A 108 -4.67 -10.69 -0.46
N PHE A 109 -4.11 -10.11 0.60
CA PHE A 109 -2.80 -10.49 1.12
C PHE A 109 -2.74 -11.95 1.55
N TYR A 110 -3.72 -12.44 2.33
CA TYR A 110 -3.77 -13.84 2.73
C TYR A 110 -3.99 -14.79 1.53
N SER A 111 -4.81 -14.38 0.56
CA SER A 111 -5.00 -15.15 -0.68
C SER A 111 -3.69 -15.33 -1.45
N LEU A 112 -2.85 -14.29 -1.52
CA LEU A 112 -1.56 -14.33 -2.20
C LEU A 112 -0.54 -15.15 -1.40
N GLN A 113 -0.51 -15.00 -0.07
CA GLN A 113 0.35 -15.80 0.79
C GLN A 113 0.06 -17.30 0.69
N SER A 114 -1.22 -17.69 0.72
CA SER A 114 -1.62 -19.09 0.63
C SER A 114 -1.23 -19.71 -0.73
N LYS A 115 -1.40 -18.97 -1.83
CA LYS A 115 -0.94 -19.39 -3.17
C LYS A 115 0.58 -19.59 -3.22
N ARG A 116 1.35 -18.67 -2.63
CA ARG A 116 2.82 -18.79 -2.55
C ARG A 116 3.25 -20.04 -1.76
N ARG A 117 2.61 -20.31 -0.62
CA ARG A 117 2.90 -21.50 0.21
C ARG A 117 2.59 -22.81 -0.53
N LYS A 118 1.47 -22.88 -1.25
CA LYS A 118 1.12 -24.04 -2.10
C LYS A 118 2.16 -24.27 -3.20
N HIS A 119 2.63 -23.20 -3.83
CA HIS A 119 3.63 -23.30 -4.90
C HIS A 119 5.02 -23.66 -4.37
N SER A 120 5.35 -23.33 -3.12
CA SER A 120 6.57 -23.82 -2.47
C SER A 120 6.44 -25.29 -2.07
N SER A 121 5.31 -25.74 -1.50
CA SER A 121 5.15 -27.13 -1.07
C SER A 121 5.18 -28.13 -2.24
N ILE A 122 4.66 -27.74 -3.41
CA ILE A 122 4.75 -28.56 -4.65
C ILE A 122 6.20 -28.74 -5.12
N LYS A 123 7.09 -27.78 -4.83
CA LYS A 123 8.52 -27.89 -5.19
C LYS A 123 9.31 -28.82 -4.27
N PHE A 124 8.81 -29.09 -3.05
CA PHE A 124 9.50 -29.90 -2.03
C PHE A 124 8.89 -31.28 -1.80
N GLN A 125 7.74 -31.61 -2.39
CA GLN A 125 7.29 -33.01 -2.46
C GLN A 125 8.00 -33.69 -3.63
N ASP A 126 8.64 -34.83 -3.37
CA ASP A 126 9.20 -35.73 -4.38
C ASP A 126 8.06 -36.25 -5.27
N ILE A 127 7.72 -35.47 -6.29
CA ILE A 127 6.83 -35.90 -7.36
C ILE A 127 7.49 -37.13 -8.02
N PRO A 128 6.80 -38.29 -8.08
CA PRO A 128 7.31 -39.49 -8.75
C PRO A 128 7.80 -39.15 -10.17
N HIS A 129 8.96 -39.69 -10.54
CA HIS A 129 9.66 -39.37 -11.80
C HIS A 129 8.74 -39.47 -13.05
N ASP A 130 7.74 -40.35 -13.02
CA ASP A 130 6.78 -40.61 -14.08
C ASP A 130 5.82 -39.43 -14.37
N VAL A 131 5.50 -38.61 -13.34
CA VAL A 131 4.68 -37.39 -13.49
C VAL A 131 5.54 -36.20 -13.97
N LYS A 132 6.84 -36.22 -13.67
CA LYS A 132 7.80 -35.22 -14.17
C LYS A 132 8.01 -35.36 -15.68
N GLU A 133 8.00 -36.55 -16.24
CA GLU A 133 8.18 -36.76 -17.70
C GLU A 133 6.97 -36.33 -18.53
N SER A 134 5.75 -36.55 -18.02
CA SER A 134 4.51 -36.13 -18.67
C SER A 134 4.28 -34.62 -18.62
N GLN A 135 4.83 -33.91 -17.61
CA GLN A 135 4.86 -32.44 -17.55
C GLN A 135 6.03 -31.80 -18.32
N ARG A 136 7.10 -32.56 -18.59
CA ARG A 136 8.29 -32.10 -19.36
C ARG A 136 8.11 -32.18 -20.87
N LYS A 137 7.10 -32.89 -21.37
CA LYS A 137 6.65 -32.69 -22.75
C LYS A 137 6.17 -31.24 -22.83
N SER A 138 6.97 -30.38 -23.45
CA SER A 138 6.56 -29.04 -23.82
C SER A 138 5.20 -29.20 -24.50
N LYS A 139 4.14 -28.67 -23.86
CA LYS A 139 2.86 -28.54 -24.55
C LYS A 139 3.16 -27.83 -25.86
N GLU A 140 2.76 -28.45 -26.95
CA GLU A 140 2.87 -27.83 -28.26
C GLU A 140 2.24 -26.44 -28.17
N PHE A 141 2.88 -25.45 -28.79
CA PHE A 141 2.40 -24.07 -28.73
C PHE A 141 0.97 -24.03 -29.28
N GLN A 142 0.03 -23.61 -28.44
CA GLN A 142 -1.37 -23.44 -28.83
C GLN A 142 -1.64 -21.95 -28.96
N GLN A 143 -1.83 -21.49 -30.19
CA GLN A 143 -2.22 -20.11 -30.46
C GLN A 143 -3.61 -19.83 -29.90
N TYR A 144 -3.80 -18.65 -29.32
CA TYR A 144 -5.09 -18.19 -28.84
C TYR A 144 -5.82 -17.42 -29.94
N GLU A 145 -6.90 -17.99 -30.47
CA GLU A 145 -7.77 -17.31 -31.46
C GLU A 145 -8.59 -16.17 -30.84
N GLN A 146 -8.79 -16.22 -29.52
CA GLN A 146 -9.60 -15.26 -28.77
C GLN A 146 -8.92 -14.91 -27.45
N SER A 147 -9.36 -13.79 -26.87
CA SER A 147 -8.86 -13.32 -25.58
C SER A 147 -9.02 -14.40 -24.50
N PRO A 148 -7.93 -14.79 -23.81
CA PRO A 148 -8.02 -15.78 -22.76
C PRO A 148 -8.96 -15.34 -21.62
N GLU A 149 -9.70 -16.30 -21.06
CA GLU A 149 -10.70 -16.06 -20.00
C GLU A 149 -10.10 -15.48 -18.70
N PHE A 150 -8.79 -15.67 -18.46
CA PHE A 150 -8.12 -15.11 -17.30
C PHE A 150 -7.89 -13.59 -17.39
N LEU A 151 -8.11 -12.97 -18.55
CA LEU A 151 -8.01 -11.52 -18.73
C LEU A 151 -9.34 -10.87 -18.31
N SER A 152 -9.34 -10.17 -17.19
CA SER A 152 -10.50 -9.46 -16.67
C SER A 152 -10.65 -8.02 -17.19
N GLY A 153 -9.79 -7.59 -18.13
CA GLY A 153 -9.66 -6.20 -18.58
C GLY A 153 -10.32 -5.89 -19.93
N GLY A 154 -11.15 -6.78 -20.46
CA GLY A 154 -11.72 -6.70 -21.80
C GLY A 154 -11.08 -7.69 -22.79
N SER A 155 -11.37 -7.52 -24.08
CA SER A 155 -10.85 -8.38 -25.15
C SER A 155 -9.64 -7.74 -25.84
N LEU A 156 -8.60 -8.54 -26.05
CA LEU A 156 -7.47 -8.24 -26.92
C LEU A 156 -7.91 -8.09 -28.38
N HIS A 157 -7.27 -7.17 -29.09
CA HIS A 157 -7.37 -7.06 -30.53
C HIS A 157 -6.63 -8.21 -31.23
N PRO A 158 -7.00 -8.58 -32.48
CA PRO A 158 -6.36 -9.69 -33.20
C PRO A 158 -4.83 -9.59 -33.28
N TYR A 159 -4.27 -8.41 -33.55
CA TYR A 159 -2.82 -8.21 -33.63
C TYR A 159 -2.07 -8.39 -32.29
N GLN A 160 -2.78 -8.46 -31.16
CA GLN A 160 -2.20 -8.74 -29.84
C GLN A 160 -2.17 -10.26 -29.53
N LEU A 161 -2.85 -11.07 -30.36
CA LEU A 161 -2.94 -12.54 -30.28
C LEU A 161 -2.06 -13.26 -31.32
N GLU A 162 -1.55 -12.51 -32.30
CA GLU A 162 -0.59 -12.97 -33.33
C GLU A 162 0.83 -13.17 -32.79
#